data_AF-A0A9E0XU03-F1
#
_entry.id   AF-A0A9E0XU03-F1
#
_cell.length_a   1.000
_cell.length_b   1.000
_cell.length_c   1.000
_cell.angle_alpha   90.00
_cell.angle_beta   90.00
_cell.angle_gamma   90.00
#
_symmetry.space_group_name_H-M   'P 1'
#
loop_
_entity.id
_entity.type
_entity.pdbx_description
1 polymer ?
#
loop_
_entity_poly.entity_id
_entity_poly.type
_entity_poly.pdbx_seq_one_letter_code
_entity_poly.pdbx_strand_id
1 'polypeptide(L)'
;MSVIFNDASTRETVEAQADEIAKIKIKIRKLTVARDAATLKINEQYNPQIKELEAERDARELALAPLVAARKDELMGKNKSASSPLSMYGFRTGQATIRNKSGKPDNVVACELLESKRTDCAKVSYSLDKSGIKKALKKRDAQIEELFEMEVVERFYVEPKTDKDVGE
;
A
#
# COMPACT_ATOMS: atom_id res chain seq x y z
N MET A 1 -33.73 0.28 0.79
CA MET A 1 -34.42 0.84 1.97
C MET A 1 -34.79 2.27 1.66
N SER A 2 -36.08 2.55 1.49
CA SER A 2 -36.63 3.88 1.28
C SER A 2 -36.55 4.68 2.58
N VAL A 3 -35.84 5.80 2.58
CA VAL A 3 -35.83 6.74 3.70
C VAL A 3 -37.14 7.49 3.64
N ILE A 4 -38.06 7.18 4.56
CA ILE A 4 -39.28 7.95 4.78
C ILE A 4 -38.83 9.26 5.45
N PHE A 5 -38.86 10.37 4.72
CA PHE A 5 -38.69 11.70 5.30
C PHE A 5 -39.97 12.03 6.08
N ASN A 6 -39.86 12.04 7.40
CA ASN A 6 -40.95 12.49 8.27
C ASN A 6 -40.78 14.01 8.45
N ASP A 7 -41.71 14.78 7.89
CA ASP A 7 -41.64 16.23 7.65
C ASP A 7 -41.73 17.13 8.92
N ALA A 8 -41.41 16.59 10.10
CA ALA A 8 -41.35 17.35 11.36
C ALA A 8 -40.31 16.73 12.31
N SER A 9 -39.05 16.66 11.88
CA SER A 9 -37.97 16.31 12.80
C SER A 9 -37.70 17.50 13.72
N THR A 10 -38.13 17.41 14.98
CA THR A 10 -37.78 18.43 15.99
C THR A 10 -36.27 18.51 16.14
N ARG A 11 -35.75 19.68 16.53
CA ARG A 11 -34.31 19.87 16.82
C ARG A 11 -33.76 18.75 17.72
N GLU A 12 -34.53 18.39 18.75
CA GLU A 12 -34.21 17.31 19.68
C GLU A 12 -34.04 15.95 18.99
N THR A 13 -34.89 15.63 17.98
CA THR A 13 -34.78 14.38 17.22
C THR A 13 -33.50 14.33 16.38
N VAL A 14 -33.14 15.46 15.77
CA VAL A 14 -31.91 15.57 14.96
C VAL A 14 -30.67 15.48 15.85
N GLU A 15 -30.66 16.16 17.00
CA GLU A 15 -29.57 16.11 17.98
C GLU A 15 -29.42 14.69 18.55
N ALA A 16 -30.51 14.01 18.89
CA ALA A 16 -30.47 12.62 19.34
C ALA A 16 -29.89 11.67 18.29
N GLN A 17 -30.25 11.83 17.01
CA GLN A 17 -29.68 11.03 15.92
C GLN A 17 -28.19 11.32 15.71
N ALA A 18 -27.78 12.59 15.80
CA ALA A 18 -26.37 12.97 15.72
C ALA A 18 -25.57 12.37 16.90
N ASP A 19 -26.11 12.38 18.11
CA ASP A 19 -25.49 11.76 19.28
C ASP A 19 -25.36 10.24 19.12
N GLU A 20 -26.35 9.56 18.57
CA GLU A 20 -26.24 8.12 18.27
C GLU A 20 -25.16 7.82 17.21
N ILE A 21 -25.05 8.64 16.16
CA ILE A 21 -23.97 8.53 15.18
C ILE A 21 -22.60 8.74 15.86
N ALA A 22 -22.49 9.73 16.75
CA ALA A 22 -21.26 9.99 17.51
C ALA A 22 -20.88 8.80 18.41
N LYS A 23 -21.86 8.21 19.13
CA LYS A 23 -21.64 7.00 19.94
C LYS A 23 -21.15 5.82 19.10
N ILE A 24 -21.74 5.60 17.92
CA ILE A 24 -21.31 4.57 16.98
C ILE A 24 -19.86 4.81 16.54
N LYS A 25 -19.52 6.04 16.13
CA LYS A 25 -18.15 6.42 15.74
C LYS A 25 -17.13 6.17 16.87
N ILE A 26 -17.47 6.53 18.11
CA ILE A 26 -16.62 6.25 19.29
C ILE A 26 -16.44 4.75 19.49
N LYS A 27 -17.51 3.95 19.37
CA LYS A 27 -17.44 2.51 19.52
C LYS A 27 -16.55 1.87 18.45
N ILE A 28 -16.68 2.29 17.20
CA ILE A 28 -15.79 1.86 16.11
C ILE A 28 -14.34 2.20 16.47
N ARG A 29 -14.05 3.44 16.87
CA ARG A 29 -12.69 3.87 17.24
C ARG A 29 -12.11 3.03 18.38
N LYS A 30 -12.89 2.75 19.43
CA LYS A 30 -12.47 1.89 20.56
C LYS A 30 -12.14 0.47 20.10
N LEU A 31 -12.99 -0.13 19.25
CA LEU A 31 -12.76 -1.46 18.71
C LEU A 31 -11.53 -1.51 17.80
N THR A 32 -11.33 -0.49 16.96
CA THR A 32 -10.14 -0.35 16.11
C THR A 32 -8.87 -0.28 16.96
N VAL A 33 -8.83 0.55 18.00
CA VAL A 33 -7.67 0.66 18.90
C VAL A 33 -7.39 -0.68 19.61
N ALA A 34 -8.42 -1.35 20.13
CA ALA A 34 -8.26 -2.63 20.80
C ALA A 34 -7.74 -3.72 19.84
N ARG A 35 -8.25 -3.77 18.61
CA ARG A 35 -7.77 -4.67 17.56
C ARG A 35 -6.31 -4.40 17.23
N ASP A 36 -5.97 -3.14 16.97
CA ASP A 36 -4.62 -2.75 16.53
C ASP A 36 -3.58 -3.03 17.64
N ALA A 37 -3.95 -2.81 18.91
CA ALA A 37 -3.13 -3.19 20.06
C ALA A 37 -2.93 -4.72 20.17
N ALA A 38 -3.98 -5.51 19.94
CA ALA A 38 -3.88 -6.97 19.93
C ALA A 38 -3.00 -7.48 18.77
N THR A 39 -3.17 -6.93 17.57
CA THR A 39 -2.32 -7.24 16.41
C THR A 39 -0.86 -6.89 16.69
N LEU A 40 -0.60 -5.72 17.28
CA LEU A 40 0.75 -5.32 17.66
C LEU A 40 1.36 -6.32 18.64
N LYS A 41 0.64 -6.70 19.70
CA LYS A 41 1.13 -7.67 20.69
C LYS A 41 1.46 -9.04 20.07
N ILE A 42 0.61 -9.53 19.17
CA ILE A 42 0.85 -10.79 18.44
C ILE A 42 2.11 -10.67 17.58
N ASN A 43 2.26 -9.56 16.86
CA ASN A 43 3.42 -9.30 16.02
C ASN A 43 4.71 -9.21 16.87
N GLU A 44 4.68 -8.53 18.01
CA GLU A 44 5.83 -8.44 18.92
C GLU A 44 6.21 -9.80 19.52
N GLN A 45 5.25 -10.69 19.77
CA GLN A 45 5.50 -12.02 20.30
C GLN A 45 6.17 -12.95 19.25
N TYR A 46 5.67 -12.96 18.01
CA TYR A 46 6.07 -13.95 17.02
C TYR A 46 7.13 -13.46 16.03
N ASN A 47 7.15 -12.17 15.67
CA ASN A 47 8.10 -11.67 14.68
C ASN A 47 9.57 -11.87 15.08
N PRO A 48 9.99 -11.74 16.36
CA PRO A 48 11.37 -12.04 16.74
C PRO A 48 11.73 -13.51 16.49
N GLN A 49 10.85 -14.44 16.88
CA GLN A 49 11.06 -15.88 16.69
C GLN A 49 11.08 -16.25 15.20
N ILE A 50 10.17 -15.67 14.40
CA ILE A 50 10.16 -15.85 12.95
C ILE A 50 11.48 -15.35 12.34
N LYS A 51 11.93 -14.14 12.72
CA LYS A 51 13.19 -13.58 12.22
C LYS A 51 14.41 -14.42 12.59
N GLU A 52 14.43 -14.97 13.79
CA GLU A 52 15.50 -15.86 14.24
C GLU A 52 15.54 -17.15 13.40
N LEU A 53 14.39 -17.79 13.19
CA LEU A 53 14.27 -18.99 12.35
C LEU A 53 14.59 -18.71 10.88
N GLU A 54 14.18 -17.54 10.36
CA GLU A 54 14.53 -17.09 9.00
C GLU A 54 16.05 -16.89 8.86
N ALA A 55 16.69 -16.25 9.84
CA ALA A 55 18.13 -16.07 9.85
C ALA A 55 18.88 -17.40 9.95
N GLU A 56 18.41 -18.34 10.79
CA GLU A 56 18.99 -19.68 10.90
C GLU A 56 18.84 -20.46 9.58
N ARG A 57 17.65 -20.44 8.96
CA ARG A 57 17.41 -21.05 7.65
C ARG A 57 18.38 -20.49 6.62
N ASP A 58 18.47 -19.16 6.50
CA ASP A 58 19.30 -18.50 5.49
C ASP A 58 20.79 -18.81 5.68
N ALA A 59 21.26 -18.86 6.93
CA ALA A 59 22.63 -19.26 7.25
C ALA A 59 22.92 -20.71 6.86
N ARG A 60 21.98 -21.64 7.12
CA ARG A 60 22.09 -23.05 6.73
C ARG A 60 22.06 -23.23 5.21
N GLU A 61 21.18 -22.51 4.51
CA GLU A 61 21.12 -22.53 3.05
C GLU A 61 22.43 -22.01 2.43
N LEU A 62 22.97 -20.91 2.94
CA LEU A 62 24.24 -20.34 2.48
C LEU A 62 25.42 -21.31 2.68
N ALA A 63 25.43 -22.04 3.81
CA ALA A 63 26.45 -23.05 4.09
C ALA A 63 26.31 -24.31 3.21
N LEU A 64 25.07 -24.73 2.91
CA LEU A 64 24.80 -25.93 2.13
C LEU A 64 25.04 -25.73 0.62
N ALA A 65 24.72 -24.54 0.09
CA ALA A 65 24.83 -24.23 -1.33
C ALA A 65 26.20 -24.58 -1.97
N PRO A 66 27.37 -24.21 -1.40
CA PRO A 66 28.66 -24.55 -2.00
C PRO A 66 28.96 -26.06 -1.95
N LEU A 67 28.51 -26.77 -0.91
CA LEU A 67 28.70 -28.22 -0.79
C LEU A 67 27.92 -28.97 -1.88
N VAL A 68 26.69 -28.55 -2.13
CA VAL A 68 25.84 -29.11 -3.19
C VAL A 68 26.36 -28.71 -4.57
N ALA A 69 26.87 -27.49 -4.74
CA ALA A 69 27.46 -27.03 -6.00
C ALA A 69 28.71 -27.85 -6.37
N ALA A 70 29.57 -28.17 -5.40
CA ALA A 70 30.79 -28.95 -5.61
C ALA A 70 30.51 -30.41 -6.02
N ARG A 71 29.34 -30.96 -5.64
CA ARG A 71 28.95 -32.37 -5.92
C ARG A 71 27.70 -32.45 -6.79
N LYS A 72 27.47 -31.45 -7.63
CA LYS A 72 26.22 -31.31 -8.36
C LYS A 72 25.92 -32.52 -9.26
N ASP A 73 26.92 -33.00 -10.00
CA ASP A 73 26.76 -34.13 -10.91
C ASP A 73 26.51 -35.44 -10.16
N GLU A 74 27.13 -35.63 -9.00
CA GLU A 74 26.92 -36.78 -8.12
C GLU A 74 25.50 -36.79 -7.52
N LEU A 75 25.07 -35.65 -6.98
CA LEU A 75 23.82 -35.54 -6.24
C LEU A 75 22.58 -35.46 -7.14
N MET A 76 22.70 -34.82 -8.31
CA MET A 76 21.56 -34.51 -9.19
C MET A 76 21.63 -35.21 -10.56
N GLY A 77 22.79 -35.72 -10.96
CA GLY A 77 22.99 -36.29 -12.29
C GLY A 77 22.58 -35.31 -13.39
N LYS A 78 21.63 -35.73 -14.25
CA LYS A 78 21.08 -34.89 -15.32
C LYS A 78 19.92 -33.99 -14.87
N ASN A 79 19.45 -34.14 -13.64
CA ASN A 79 18.30 -33.40 -13.12
C ASN A 79 18.74 -32.04 -12.53
N LYS A 80 17.78 -31.12 -12.38
CA LYS A 80 18.02 -29.81 -11.75
C LYS A 80 17.89 -29.84 -10.22
N SER A 81 17.43 -30.96 -9.67
CA SER A 81 17.15 -31.14 -8.25
C SER A 81 17.29 -32.60 -7.84
N ALA A 82 17.49 -32.81 -6.54
CA ALA A 82 17.51 -34.08 -5.86
C ALA A 82 16.52 -34.07 -4.68
N SER A 83 16.16 -35.26 -4.19
CA SER A 83 15.20 -35.43 -3.10
C SER A 83 15.87 -36.00 -1.86
N SER A 84 15.39 -35.59 -0.69
CA SER A 84 15.65 -36.19 0.62
C SER A 84 14.31 -36.60 1.26
N PRO A 85 14.31 -37.26 2.43
CA PRO A 85 13.06 -37.65 3.11
C PRO A 85 12.10 -36.48 3.42
N LEU A 86 12.64 -35.27 3.64
CA LEU A 86 11.85 -34.09 4.06
C LEU A 86 11.97 -32.90 3.09
N SER A 87 12.73 -33.01 2.01
CA SER A 87 12.99 -31.86 1.13
C SER A 87 13.29 -32.24 -0.30
N MET A 88 13.13 -31.27 -1.19
CA MET A 88 13.73 -31.26 -2.51
C MET A 88 14.68 -30.08 -2.58
N TYR A 89 15.91 -30.32 -3.04
CA TYR A 89 16.95 -29.30 -3.12
C TYR A 89 17.55 -29.30 -4.53
N GLY A 90 18.00 -28.15 -5.00
CA GLY A 90 18.40 -27.99 -6.39
C GLY A 90 18.73 -26.55 -6.73
N PHE A 91 19.23 -26.35 -7.94
CA PHE A 91 19.48 -25.01 -8.46
C PHE A 91 18.35 -24.62 -9.41
N ARG A 92 17.66 -23.53 -9.09
CA ARG A 92 16.68 -22.92 -9.99
C ARG A 92 17.34 -21.77 -10.74
N THR A 93 17.12 -21.70 -12.05
CA THR A 93 17.43 -20.51 -12.82
C THR A 93 16.40 -19.45 -12.43
N GLY A 94 16.85 -18.36 -11.80
CA GLY A 94 15.99 -17.22 -11.50
C GLY A 94 15.44 -16.58 -12.77
N GLN A 95 14.43 -15.73 -12.61
CA GLN A 95 13.94 -14.90 -13.72
C GLN A 95 15.07 -13.97 -14.18
N ALA A 96 15.22 -13.79 -15.48
CA ALA A 96 16.16 -12.82 -16.02
C ALA A 96 15.80 -11.43 -15.48
N THR A 97 16.73 -10.80 -14.75
CA THR A 97 16.56 -9.43 -14.28
C THR A 97 17.17 -8.47 -15.29
N ILE A 98 16.42 -7.43 -15.65
CA ILE A 98 16.92 -6.35 -16.49
C ILE A 98 17.54 -5.32 -15.55
N ARG A 99 18.83 -5.05 -15.75
CA ARG A 99 19.55 -3.98 -15.04
C ARG A 99 19.98 -2.94 -16.05
N ASN A 100 19.69 -1.68 -15.74
CA ASN A 100 20.26 -0.55 -16.45
C ASN A 100 21.79 -0.49 -16.21
N LYS A 101 22.57 -0.55 -17.28
CA LYS A 101 24.04 -0.49 -17.26
C LYS A 101 24.60 0.86 -17.71
N SER A 102 23.75 1.82 -18.05
CA SER A 102 24.18 3.15 -18.54
C SER A 102 24.83 4.02 -17.46
N GLY A 103 24.64 3.68 -16.18
CA GLY A 103 25.04 4.51 -15.03
C GLY A 103 24.12 5.70 -14.76
N LYS A 104 23.12 5.94 -15.63
CA LYS A 104 22.11 7.00 -15.45
C LYS A 104 20.90 6.46 -14.67
N PRO A 105 20.15 7.33 -13.97
CA PRO A 105 18.85 6.99 -13.41
C PRO A 105 17.87 6.46 -14.47
N ASP A 106 17.03 5.48 -14.13
CA ASP A 106 16.13 4.80 -15.07
C ASP A 106 15.13 5.74 -15.76
N ASN A 107 14.69 6.78 -15.06
CA ASN A 107 13.80 7.80 -15.65
C ASN A 107 14.49 8.60 -16.77
N VAL A 108 15.78 8.87 -16.64
CA VAL A 108 16.57 9.55 -17.69
C VAL A 108 16.69 8.65 -18.90
N VAL A 109 17.00 7.36 -18.69
CA VAL A 109 17.08 6.37 -19.77
C VAL A 109 15.73 6.18 -20.45
N ALA A 110 14.63 6.18 -19.69
CA ALA A 110 13.28 6.10 -20.26
C ALA A 110 12.97 7.30 -21.17
N CYS A 111 13.38 8.52 -20.80
CA CYS A 111 13.25 9.70 -21.66
C CYS A 111 14.08 9.56 -22.94
N GLU A 112 15.35 9.18 -22.84
CA GLU A 112 16.25 8.98 -23.99
C GLU A 112 15.71 7.92 -24.98
N LEU A 113 15.10 6.85 -24.45
CA LEU A 113 14.44 5.81 -25.25
C LEU A 113 13.22 6.36 -25.99
N LEU A 114 12.41 7.20 -25.35
CA LEU A 114 11.25 7.85 -25.99
C LEU A 114 11.70 8.83 -27.07
N GLU A 115 12.72 9.65 -26.82
CA GLU A 115 13.32 10.56 -27.80
C GLU A 115 13.87 9.79 -29.01
N SER A 116 14.45 8.62 -28.76
CA SER A 116 14.94 7.70 -29.80
C SER A 116 13.84 6.85 -30.44
N LYS A 117 12.55 7.12 -30.16
CA LYS A 117 11.37 6.42 -30.68
C LYS A 117 11.30 4.91 -30.32
N ARG A 118 11.95 4.49 -29.24
CA ARG A 118 11.87 3.12 -28.67
C ARG A 118 10.72 3.00 -27.67
N THR A 119 9.50 3.27 -28.15
CA THR A 119 8.26 3.19 -27.36
C THR A 119 7.89 1.78 -26.92
N ASP A 120 8.56 0.76 -27.46
CA ASP A 120 8.48 -0.64 -27.02
C ASP A 120 9.23 -0.90 -25.70
N CYS A 121 10.18 -0.04 -25.35
CA CYS A 121 11.06 -0.19 -24.18
C CYS A 121 10.85 0.89 -23.10
N ALA A 122 10.02 1.90 -23.36
CA ALA A 122 9.73 2.98 -22.42
C ALA A 122 8.26 3.41 -22.51
N LYS A 123 7.68 3.81 -21.37
CA LYS A 123 6.28 4.27 -21.28
C LYS A 123 6.21 5.65 -20.65
N VAL A 124 5.25 6.46 -21.08
CA VAL A 124 4.91 7.74 -20.44
C VAL A 124 3.68 7.54 -19.56
N SER A 125 3.69 8.15 -18.37
CA SER A 125 2.51 8.23 -17.50
C SER A 125 2.21 9.70 -17.23
N TYR A 126 1.02 10.15 -17.60
CA TYR A 126 0.52 11.48 -17.30
C TYR A 126 -0.36 11.45 -16.06
N SER A 127 -0.19 12.44 -15.18
CA SER A 127 -1.06 12.66 -14.03
C SER A 127 -1.38 14.14 -13.91
N LEU A 128 -2.59 14.45 -13.44
CA LEU A 128 -3.00 15.83 -13.19
C LEU A 128 -2.44 16.31 -11.85
N ASP A 129 -1.73 17.44 -11.86
CA ASP A 129 -1.41 18.16 -10.63
C ASP A 129 -2.64 18.95 -10.15
N LYS A 130 -3.46 18.31 -9.32
CA LYS A 130 -4.66 18.94 -8.73
C LYS A 130 -4.33 20.18 -7.91
N SER A 131 -3.13 20.28 -7.33
CA SER A 131 -2.73 21.44 -6.54
C SER A 131 -2.40 22.63 -7.44
N GLY A 132 -1.70 22.38 -8.56
CA GLY A 132 -1.45 23.36 -9.61
C GLY A 132 -2.75 23.87 -10.23
N ILE A 133 -3.65 22.96 -10.62
CA ILE A 133 -4.97 23.29 -11.19
C ILE A 133 -5.77 24.19 -10.23
N LYS A 134 -5.84 23.84 -8.93
CA LYS A 134 -6.50 24.68 -7.92
C LYS A 134 -5.91 26.09 -7.84
N LYS A 135 -4.59 26.24 -7.94
CA LYS A 135 -3.93 27.55 -7.92
C LYS A 135 -4.24 28.35 -9.18
N ALA A 136 -4.29 27.71 -10.34
CA ALA A 136 -4.60 28.35 -11.62
C ALA A 136 -6.07 28.81 -11.69
N LEU A 137 -7.02 27.99 -11.23
CA LEU A 137 -8.44 28.39 -11.11
C LEU A 137 -8.61 29.60 -10.19
N LYS A 138 -7.90 29.65 -9.05
CA LYS A 138 -7.89 30.84 -8.17
C LYS A 138 -7.34 32.10 -8.83
N LYS A 139 -6.50 31.95 -9.85
CA LYS A 139 -5.91 33.05 -10.63
C LYS A 139 -6.71 33.38 -11.90
N ARG A 140 -7.87 32.72 -12.14
CA ARG A 140 -8.70 32.92 -13.34
C ARG A 140 -7.95 32.66 -14.65
N ASP A 141 -7.16 31.58 -14.66
CA ASP A 141 -6.49 31.14 -15.88
C ASP A 141 -7.51 30.58 -16.88
N ALA A 142 -7.67 31.25 -18.02
CA ALA A 142 -8.72 30.95 -19.01
C ALA A 142 -8.61 29.55 -19.61
N GLN A 143 -7.39 29.03 -19.83
CA GLN A 143 -7.20 27.70 -20.39
C GLN A 143 -7.59 26.62 -19.37
N ILE A 144 -7.29 26.85 -18.09
CA ILE A 144 -7.67 25.92 -17.03
C ILE A 144 -9.17 26.00 -16.74
N GLU A 145 -9.78 27.18 -16.78
CA GLU A 145 -11.23 27.34 -16.57
C GLU A 145 -12.09 26.71 -17.69
N GLU A 146 -11.56 26.56 -18.91
CA GLU A 146 -12.24 25.82 -19.99
C GLU A 146 -12.30 24.29 -19.71
N LEU A 147 -11.33 23.77 -18.96
CA LEU A 147 -11.15 22.33 -18.75
C LEU A 147 -11.58 21.86 -17.35
N PHE A 148 -11.57 22.75 -16.37
CA PHE A 148 -11.76 22.41 -14.96
C PHE A 148 -12.63 23.44 -14.25
N GLU A 149 -13.48 22.94 -13.34
CA GLU A 149 -14.27 23.74 -12.42
C GLU A 149 -13.88 23.42 -10.98
N MET A 150 -13.90 24.44 -10.11
CA MET A 150 -13.74 24.26 -8.67
C MET A 150 -15.11 24.33 -8.00
N GLU A 151 -15.70 23.17 -7.79
CA GLU A 151 -16.94 23.03 -7.02
C GLU A 151 -16.64 22.85 -5.53
N VAL A 152 -17.27 23.65 -4.68
CA VAL A 152 -17.27 23.45 -3.22
C VAL A 152 -18.58 22.78 -2.84
N VAL A 153 -18.54 21.46 -2.67
CA VAL A 153 -19.71 20.68 -2.26
C VAL A 153 -19.78 20.63 -0.74
N GLU A 154 -20.84 21.20 -0.17
CA GLU A 154 -21.16 21.03 1.24
C GLU A 154 -21.57 19.57 1.51
N ARG A 155 -21.01 18.98 2.57
CA ARG A 155 -21.31 17.61 2.97
C ARG A 155 -21.72 17.58 4.42
N PHE A 156 -22.81 16.87 4.71
CA PHE A 156 -23.23 16.57 6.07
C PHE A 156 -22.14 15.77 6.80
N TYR A 157 -21.84 16.17 8.02
CA TYR A 157 -20.91 15.47 8.89
C TYR A 157 -21.43 15.47 10.34
N VAL A 158 -21.10 14.41 11.07
CA VAL A 158 -21.31 14.31 12.51
C VAL A 158 -20.02 13.81 13.10
N GLU A 159 -19.31 14.64 13.85
CA GLU A 159 -18.10 14.23 14.56
C GLU A 159 -18.38 14.15 16.06
N PRO A 160 -17.87 13.12 16.77
CA PRO A 160 -17.93 13.11 18.22
C PRO A 160 -17.16 14.31 18.77
N LYS A 161 -17.70 14.98 19.78
CA LYS A 161 -16.98 16.03 20.51
C LYS A 161 -15.70 15.46 21.12
N THR A 162 -14.63 16.26 21.10
CA THR A 162 -13.41 15.95 21.83
C THR A 162 -13.48 16.49 23.25
N ASP A 163 -12.62 16.04 24.16
CA ASP A 163 -12.59 16.52 25.55
C ASP A 163 -12.39 18.06 25.63
N LYS A 164 -11.71 18.65 24.63
CA LYS A 164 -11.58 20.11 24.50
C LYS A 164 -12.87 20.84 24.13
N ASP A 165 -13.81 20.14 23.49
CA ASP A 165 -15.09 20.69 23.03
C ASP A 165 -16.22 20.55 24.06
N VAL A 166 -15.98 19.76 25.12
CA VAL A 166 -16.97 19.51 26.20
C VAL A 166 -16.79 20.50 27.36
N GLY A 167 -15.61 21.11 27.51
CA GLY A 167 -15.31 22.05 28.59
C GLY A 167 -15.19 21.34 29.95
N GLU A 168 -13.97 21.31 30.49
CA GLU A 168 -13.79 21.36 31.95
C GLU A 168 -13.75 22.83 32.39
#